data_AF-A0A3M9YLV3-F1
#
_entry.id   AF-A0A3M9YLV3-F1
#
_cell.length_a   1.000
_cell.length_b   1.000
_cell.length_c   1.000
_cell.angle_alpha   90.00
_cell.angle_beta   90.00
_cell.angle_gamma   90.00
#
_symmetry.space_group_name_H-M   'P 1'
#
loop_
_entity.id
_entity.type
_entity.pdbx_description
1 polymer ?
#
loop_
_entity_poly.entity_id
_entity_poly.type
_entity_poly.pdbx_seq_one_letter_code
_entity_poly.pdbx_strand_id
1 'polypeptide(L)'
;MMSRFTRKDELPPQMQGDWVDPEDGATLVIAGSDARFQGASIQYDWFEVEEKSGALCVYFGIDDPAREDNFVRENLVGLVIDPEGNFHGYNTKFGCTFVKNHASANV
;
A
#
# COMPACT_ATOMS: atom_id res chain seq x y z
N MET A 1 -6.80 -1.11 -18.28
CA MET A 1 -8.15 -1.41 -17.74
C MET A 1 -7.97 -1.60 -16.25
N MET A 2 -8.59 -0.76 -15.42
CA MET A 2 -8.46 -0.86 -13.97
C MET A 2 -9.30 -2.05 -13.49
N SER A 3 -8.69 -2.96 -12.75
CA SER A 3 -9.41 -4.08 -12.15
C SER A 3 -9.69 -3.72 -10.70
N ARG A 4 -10.97 -3.65 -10.33
CA ARG A 4 -11.42 -3.41 -8.95
C ARG A 4 -11.58 -4.74 -8.24
N PHE A 5 -10.99 -4.81 -7.05
CA PHE A 5 -10.95 -5.96 -6.17
C PHE A 5 -11.48 -5.59 -4.79
N THR A 6 -11.73 -6.61 -3.96
CA THR A 6 -12.28 -6.46 -2.62
C THR A 6 -11.30 -6.96 -1.57
N ARG A 7 -11.57 -6.75 -0.27
CA ARG A 7 -10.73 -7.35 0.80
C ARG A 7 -10.67 -8.89 0.80
N LYS A 8 -11.45 -9.58 -0.04
CA LYS A 8 -11.35 -11.03 -0.23
C LYS A 8 -10.22 -11.42 -1.18
N ASP A 9 -9.78 -10.49 -2.00
CA ASP A 9 -8.72 -10.67 -2.98
C ASP A 9 -7.38 -10.23 -2.36
N GLU A 10 -6.33 -10.98 -2.64
CA GLU A 10 -4.99 -10.65 -2.15
C GLU A 10 -4.42 -9.45 -2.89
N LEU A 11 -3.68 -8.61 -2.18
CA LEU A 11 -2.88 -7.56 -2.80
C LEU A 11 -1.79 -8.18 -3.68
N PRO A 12 -1.31 -7.47 -4.72
CA PRO A 12 -0.35 -8.02 -5.66
C PRO A 12 0.85 -8.69 -4.97
N PRO A 13 1.26 -9.90 -5.39
CA PRO A 13 2.36 -10.65 -4.78
C PRO A 13 3.65 -9.86 -4.64
N GLN A 14 3.91 -8.93 -5.56
CA GLN A 14 5.07 -8.05 -5.58
C GLN A 14 5.13 -7.11 -4.36
N MET A 15 3.96 -6.72 -3.83
CA MET A 15 3.83 -5.83 -2.67
C MET A 15 3.85 -6.60 -1.34
N GLN A 16 3.75 -7.93 -1.35
CA GLN A 16 3.70 -8.74 -0.14
C GLN A 16 5.04 -8.70 0.64
N GLY A 17 4.93 -8.63 1.97
CA GLY A 17 6.05 -8.65 2.89
C GLY A 17 6.13 -7.42 3.79
N ASP A 18 7.29 -7.29 4.45
CA ASP A 18 7.61 -6.21 5.36
C ASP A 18 8.50 -5.16 4.68
N TRP A 19 8.15 -3.90 4.87
CA TRP A 19 8.78 -2.76 4.24
C TRP A 19 9.04 -1.67 5.27
N VAL A 20 10.13 -0.93 5.07
CA VAL A 20 10.57 0.13 5.98
C VAL A 20 11.03 1.34 5.18
N ASP A 21 10.61 2.52 5.59
CA ASP A 21 11.13 3.78 5.08
C ASP A 21 12.51 4.02 5.72
N PRO A 22 13.60 4.09 4.94
CA PRO A 22 14.94 4.25 5.48
C PRO A 22 15.21 5.65 6.06
N GLU A 23 14.38 6.65 5.75
CA GLU A 23 14.57 8.03 6.19
C GLU A 23 13.91 8.28 7.56
N ASP A 24 12.66 7.85 7.74
CA ASP A 24 11.87 8.08 8.99
C ASP A 24 11.61 6.79 9.79
N GLY A 25 11.98 5.62 9.25
CA GLY A 25 11.73 4.34 9.92
C GLY A 25 10.26 3.91 9.92
N ALA A 26 9.41 4.57 9.13
CA ALA A 26 8.01 4.19 8.97
C ALA A 26 7.89 2.77 8.42
N THR A 27 6.99 1.96 8.97
CA THR A 27 6.83 0.56 8.55
C THR A 27 5.56 0.37 7.73
N LEU A 28 5.64 -0.50 6.72
CA LEU A 28 4.50 -0.96 5.94
C LEU A 28 4.57 -2.48 5.85
N VAL A 29 3.51 -3.15 6.28
CA VAL A 29 3.40 -4.61 6.21
C VAL A 29 2.21 -4.98 5.35
N ILE A 30 2.43 -5.82 4.35
CA ILE A 30 1.39 -6.31 3.45
C ILE A 30 1.36 -7.82 3.53
N ALA A 31 0.21 -8.37 3.95
CA ALA A 31 0.00 -9.80 4.11
C ALA A 31 -1.40 -10.19 3.60
N GLY A 32 -1.46 -10.86 2.46
CA GLY A 32 -2.70 -11.19 1.77
C GLY A 32 -3.42 -9.91 1.36
N SER A 33 -4.61 -9.66 1.94
CA SER A 33 -5.43 -8.47 1.71
C SER A 33 -5.36 -7.45 2.85
N ASP A 34 -4.44 -7.60 3.81
CA ASP A 34 -4.25 -6.62 4.88
C ASP A 34 -2.99 -5.81 4.60
N ALA A 35 -3.13 -4.49 4.68
CA ALA A 35 -2.03 -3.53 4.59
C ALA A 35 -2.00 -2.73 5.88
N ARG A 36 -0.85 -2.73 6.57
CA ARG A 36 -0.65 -2.03 7.85
C ARG A 36 0.44 -1.01 7.72
N PHE A 37 0.11 0.26 7.91
CA PHE A 37 1.07 1.35 7.93
C PHE A 37 1.30 1.81 9.38
N GLN A 38 2.56 1.85 9.81
CA GLN A 38 2.97 2.15 11.19
C GLN A 38 2.20 1.33 12.25
N GLY A 39 1.91 0.06 11.94
CA GLY A 39 1.15 -0.85 12.81
C GLY A 39 -0.37 -0.70 12.76
N ALA A 40 -0.91 0.30 12.07
CA ALA A 40 -2.35 0.48 11.89
C ALA A 40 -2.83 -0.11 10.55
N SER A 41 -3.86 -0.98 10.59
CA SER A 41 -4.49 -1.52 9.38
C SER A 41 -5.25 -0.45 8.61
N ILE A 42 -4.96 -0.34 7.31
CA ILE A 42 -5.69 0.52 6.37
C ILE A 42 -7.11 -0.06 6.20
N GLN A 43 -8.12 0.68 6.68
CA GLN A 43 -9.53 0.25 6.65
C GLN A 43 -10.19 0.60 5.32
N TYR A 44 -9.78 -0.06 4.23
CA TYR A 44 -10.38 0.08 2.90
C TYR A 44 -11.45 -0.99 2.66
N ASP A 45 -12.41 -0.73 1.77
CA ASP A 45 -13.44 -1.71 1.36
C ASP A 45 -13.07 -2.39 0.03
N TRP A 46 -12.43 -1.63 -0.85
CA TRP A 46 -12.02 -2.07 -2.18
C TRP A 46 -10.65 -1.50 -2.54
N PHE A 47 -10.02 -2.13 -3.54
CA PHE A 47 -8.80 -1.60 -4.14
C PHE A 47 -8.82 -1.78 -5.65
N GLU A 48 -8.10 -0.91 -6.36
CA GLU A 48 -7.92 -0.99 -7.79
C GLU A 48 -6.45 -1.22 -8.10
N VAL A 49 -6.19 -2.14 -9.03
CA VAL A 49 -4.83 -2.39 -9.53
C VAL A 49 -4.72 -1.86 -10.95
N GLU A 50 -3.69 -1.07 -11.19
CA GLU A 50 -3.34 -0.51 -12.50
C GLU A 50 -1.85 -0.71 -12.76
N GLU A 51 -1.49 -1.17 -13.95
CA GLU A 51 -0.11 -1.12 -14.42
C GLU A 51 0.05 0.01 -15.42
N LYS A 52 0.97 0.94 -15.14
CA LYS A 52 1.18 2.13 -15.98
C LYS A 52 2.66 2.41 -16.13
N SER A 53 3.13 2.44 -17.38
CA SER A 53 4.54 2.71 -17.70
C SER A 53 5.53 1.78 -16.98
N GLY A 54 5.14 0.52 -16.74
CA GLY A 54 5.94 -0.46 -16.01
C GLY A 54 5.88 -0.34 -14.48
N ALA A 55 5.14 0.63 -13.94
CA ALA A 55 4.85 0.72 -12.51
C ALA A 55 3.56 -0.03 -12.17
N LEU A 56 3.57 -0.75 -11.06
CA LEU A 56 2.39 -1.41 -10.50
C LEU A 56 1.78 -0.52 -9.42
N CYS A 57 0.62 0.03 -9.70
CA CYS A 57 -0.13 0.91 -8.82
C CYS A 57 -1.31 0.16 -8.20
N VAL A 58 -1.52 0.35 -6.90
CA VAL A 58 -2.71 -0.05 -6.15
C VAL A 58 -3.30 1.17 -5.50
N TYR A 59 -4.61 1.36 -5.68
CA TYR A 59 -5.36 2.45 -5.07
C TYR A 59 -6.41 1.88 -4.13
N PHE A 60 -6.49 2.39 -2.92
CA PHE A 60 -7.48 1.98 -1.93
C PHE A 60 -8.67 2.91 -1.94
N GLY A 61 -9.86 2.36 -1.71
CA GLY A 61 -11.06 3.13 -1.52
C GLY A 61 -12.03 2.50 -0.55
N ILE A 62 -13.00 3.29 -0.14
CA ILE A 62 -14.09 2.88 0.74
C ILE A 62 -15.43 3.16 0.05
N ASP A 63 -16.47 2.47 0.48
CA ASP A 63 -17.83 2.65 -0.06
C ASP A 63 -18.63 3.69 0.73
N ASP A 64 -18.20 4.04 1.95
CA ASP A 64 -18.84 5.06 2.78
C ASP A 64 -18.28 6.47 2.51
N PRO A 65 -18.99 7.33 1.76
CA PRO A 65 -18.50 8.67 1.42
C PRO A 65 -18.37 9.58 2.66
N ALA A 66 -19.11 9.32 3.75
CA ALA A 66 -19.00 10.12 4.96
C ALA A 66 -17.65 9.95 5.67
N ARG A 67 -16.95 8.84 5.39
CA ARG A 67 -15.62 8.53 5.94
C ARG A 67 -14.49 8.84 4.96
N GLU A 68 -14.79 9.22 3.72
CA GLU A 68 -13.81 9.34 2.64
C GLU A 68 -12.74 10.40 2.97
N ASP A 69 -13.18 11.59 3.40
CA ASP A 69 -12.28 12.68 3.78
C ASP A 69 -11.29 12.30 4.89
N ASN A 70 -11.76 11.55 5.90
CA ASN A 70 -10.89 11.08 6.98
C ASN A 70 -9.96 9.96 6.49
N PHE A 71 -10.50 9.03 5.70
CA PHE A 71 -9.74 7.91 5.14
C PHE A 71 -8.54 8.41 4.33
N VAL A 72 -8.76 9.33 3.40
CA VAL A 72 -7.71 9.82 2.48
C VAL A 72 -6.64 10.69 3.16
N ARG A 73 -6.91 11.14 4.39
CA ARG A 73 -6.03 12.00 5.20
C ARG A 73 -5.22 11.23 6.23
N GLU A 74 -5.75 10.12 6.73
CA GLU A 74 -5.16 9.34 7.83
C GLU A 74 -4.48 8.07 7.34
N ASN A 75 -4.87 7.54 6.18
CA ASN A 75 -4.33 6.31 5.62
C ASN A 75 -3.59 6.55 4.31
N LEU A 76 -2.74 5.60 3.93
CA LEU A 76 -2.27 5.50 2.55
C LEU A 76 -3.46 5.19 1.64
N VAL A 77 -3.60 5.96 0.57
CA VAL A 77 -4.65 5.77 -0.45
C VAL A 77 -4.09 5.12 -1.71
N GLY A 78 -2.76 5.11 -1.85
CA GLY A 78 -2.09 4.52 -2.99
C GLY A 78 -0.76 3.89 -2.60
N LEU A 79 -0.44 2.83 -3.32
CA LEU A 79 0.77 2.03 -3.23
C LEU A 79 1.31 1.86 -4.65
N VAL A 80 2.60 2.05 -4.87
CA VAL A 80 3.20 2.02 -6.21
C VAL A 80 4.54 1.34 -6.14
N ILE A 81 4.72 0.23 -6.87
CA ILE A 81 6.05 -0.29 -7.17
C ILE A 81 6.46 0.30 -8.51
N ASP A 82 7.54 1.08 -8.51
CA ASP A 82 8.08 1.67 -9.73
C ASP A 82 8.79 0.59 -10.60
N PRO A 83 9.16 0.91 -11.85
CA PRO A 83 9.87 -0.04 -12.72
C PRO A 83 11.26 -0.44 -12.21
N GLU A 84 11.84 0.34 -11.30
CA GLU A 84 13.14 0.07 -10.67
C GLU A 84 13.00 -0.88 -9.46
N GLY A 85 11.77 -1.16 -9.02
CA GLY A 85 11.44 -2.02 -7.89
C GLY A 85 11.35 -1.30 -6.55
N ASN A 86 11.39 0.04 -6.54
CA ASN A 86 11.18 0.83 -5.34
C ASN A 86 9.70 0.86 -4.99
N PHE A 87 9.38 0.73 -3.70
CA PHE A 87 8.01 0.71 -3.25
C PHE A 87 7.62 2.04 -2.61
N HIS A 88 6.61 2.71 -3.14
CA HIS A 88 6.13 3.99 -2.65
C HIS A 88 4.72 3.83 -2.11
N GLY A 89 4.41 4.55 -1.04
CA GLY A 89 3.05 4.70 -0.54
C GLY A 89 2.74 6.18 -0.38
N TYR A 90 1.50 6.58 -0.67
CA TYR A 90 1.12 7.99 -0.54
C TYR A 90 -0.32 8.16 -0.09
N ASN A 91 -0.60 9.35 0.40
CA ASN A 91 -1.94 9.87 0.66
C ASN A 91 -2.06 11.32 0.19
N THR A 92 -3.14 12.00 0.57
CA THR A 92 -3.38 13.40 0.18
C THR A 92 -2.40 14.41 0.79
N LYS A 93 -1.60 14.01 1.79
CA LYS A 93 -0.73 14.89 2.57
C LYS A 93 0.76 14.59 2.37
N PHE A 94 1.13 13.35 2.16
CA PHE A 94 2.53 12.92 2.08
C PHE A 94 2.71 11.67 1.22
N GLY A 95 3.96 11.43 0.83
CA GLY A 95 4.42 10.19 0.22
C GLY A 95 5.66 9.69 0.95
N CYS A 96 5.79 8.37 1.04
CA CYS A 96 6.90 7.66 1.65
C CYS A 96 7.48 6.67 0.64
N THR A 97 8.78 6.42 0.74
CA THR A 97 9.47 5.41 -0.07
C THR A 97 9.99 4.33 0.85
N PHE A 98 9.55 3.12 0.63
CA PHE A 98 9.90 1.94 1.40
C PHE A 98 10.91 1.08 0.66
N VAL A 99 11.84 0.54 1.43
CA VAL A 99 12.73 -0.54 1.01
C VAL A 99 12.30 -1.83 1.71
N LYS A 100 12.60 -2.96 1.07
CA LYS A 100 12.26 -4.26 1.64
C LYS A 100 13.01 -4.47 2.95
N ASN A 101 12.29 -4.76 4.03
CA ASN A 101 12.91 -4.99 5.32
C ASN A 101 13.57 -6.39 5.31
N HIS A 102 14.88 -6.43 5.05
CA HIS A 102 15.67 -7.68 5.04
C HIS A 102 15.92 -8.26 6.44
N ALA A 103 15.24 -7.76 7.49
CA ALA A 103 15.32 -8.30 8.85
C ALA A 103 14.53 -9.62 9.00
N SER A 104 14.84 -10.63 8.20
CA SER A 104 14.47 -12.06 8.41
C SER A 104 15.19 -12.95 7.39
N ALA A 105 16.51 -12.97 7.43
CA ALA A 105 17.31 -14.06 6.89
C ALA A 105 18.49 -14.31 7.84
N ASN A 106 18.17 -14.75 9.07
CA ASN A 106 19.11 -15.39 9.99
C ASN A 106 18.32 -16.19 11.03
N VAL A 107 17.85 -17.36 10.61
CA VAL A 107 17.77 -18.57 11.46
C VAL A 107 18.11 -19.76 10.56
#